data_AF-A0A101VRW5-F1
#
_entry.id   AF-A0A101VRW5-F1
#
_cell.length_a   1.000
_cell.length_b   1.000
_cell.length_c   1.000
_cell.angle_alpha   90.00
_cell.angle_beta   90.00
_cell.angle_gamma   90.00
#
_symmetry.space_group_name_H-M   'P 1'
#
loop_
_entity.id
_entity.type
_entity.pdbx_description
1 polymer ?
#
loop_
_entity_poly.entity_id
_entity_poly.type
_entity_poly.pdbx_seq_one_letter_code
_entity_poly.pdbx_strand_id
1 'polypeptide(L)'
;MTFYPALVTIHIMFAGIWLANFLSDYILRSYIKSNRMKFGERKFIKLYLNYINIIGIVGSMGILITGILVVLLNPGFEFFQVTANHWLITKQVIMVFILFIIGAKVIPAAKRVRLELGENLENSETLKPVVYENLKKLYRLNSLINLLVIINILLALSRHFMG
;
A
#
# COMPACT_ATOMS: atom_id res chain seq x y z
N MET A 1 -13.32 4.13 -27.69
CA MET A 1 -12.29 3.15 -27.25
C MET A 1 -10.84 3.63 -27.45
N THR A 2 -10.58 4.79 -28.08
CA THR A 2 -9.22 5.30 -28.34
C THR A 2 -8.38 5.57 -27.09
N PHE A 3 -9.00 5.90 -25.95
CA PHE A 3 -8.30 6.18 -24.68
C PHE A 3 -8.10 4.95 -23.79
N TYR A 4 -8.70 3.80 -24.12
CA TYR A 4 -8.63 2.61 -23.28
C TYR A 4 -7.21 2.08 -23.07
N PRO A 5 -6.34 1.98 -24.11
CA PRO A 5 -4.95 1.56 -23.91
C PRO A 5 -4.18 2.50 -23.00
N ALA A 6 -4.36 3.82 -23.15
CA ALA A 6 -3.71 4.81 -22.29
C ALA A 6 -4.14 4.66 -20.83
N LEU A 7 -5.43 4.43 -20.58
CA LEU A 7 -5.95 4.17 -19.23
C LEU A 7 -5.35 2.91 -18.61
N VAL A 8 -5.24 1.81 -19.39
CA VAL A 8 -4.61 0.57 -18.93
C VAL A 8 -3.13 0.80 -18.62
N THR A 9 -2.40 1.55 -19.45
CA THR A 9 -1.01 1.93 -19.16
C THR A 9 -0.90 2.70 -17.85
N ILE A 10 -1.76 3.69 -17.61
CA ILE A 10 -1.76 4.46 -16.37
C ILE A 10 -2.09 3.55 -15.16
N HIS A 11 -3.05 2.63 -15.31
CA HIS A 11 -3.36 1.65 -14.26
C HIS A 11 -2.14 0.79 -13.90
N ILE A 12 -1.40 0.30 -14.91
CA ILE A 12 -0.17 -0.46 -14.72
C ILE A 12 0.92 0.39 -14.05
N MET A 13 1.05 1.67 -14.42
CA MET A 13 1.99 2.59 -13.77
C MET A 13 1.67 2.75 -12.28
N PHE A 14 0.40 2.90 -11.89
CA PHE A 14 0.01 2.96 -10.48
C PHE A 14 0.25 1.63 -9.74
N ALA A 15 0.06 0.49 -10.40
CA ALA A 15 0.48 -0.81 -9.88
C ALA A 15 2.00 -0.88 -9.64
N GLY A 16 2.80 -0.34 -10.56
CA GLY A 16 4.24 -0.22 -10.41
C GLY A 16 4.66 0.68 -9.24
N ILE A 17 4.02 1.84 -9.06
CA ILE A 17 4.25 2.73 -7.91
C ILE A 17 3.95 2.01 -6.59
N TRP A 18 2.84 1.28 -6.54
CA TRP A 18 2.48 0.53 -5.35
C TRP A 18 3.44 -0.64 -5.10
N LEU A 19 3.94 -1.31 -6.15
CA LEU A 19 4.98 -2.33 -6.01
C LEU A 19 6.30 -1.73 -5.49
N ALA A 20 6.68 -0.53 -5.93
CA ALA A 20 7.85 0.18 -5.39
C ALA A 20 7.73 0.45 -3.88
N ASN A 21 6.50 0.61 -3.37
CA ASN A 21 6.24 0.72 -1.92
C ASN A 21 6.75 -0.50 -1.15
N PHE A 22 6.64 -1.71 -1.72
CA PHE A 22 7.14 -2.93 -1.07
C PHE A 22 8.66 -2.88 -0.86
N LEU A 23 9.41 -2.47 -1.89
CA LEU A 23 10.87 -2.34 -1.82
C LEU A 23 11.27 -1.26 -0.81
N SER A 24 10.65 -0.08 -0.91
CA SER A 24 10.95 1.04 -0.03
C SER A 24 10.59 0.77 1.42
N ASP A 25 9.48 0.06 1.68
CA ASP A 25 9.07 -0.38 3.01
C ASP A 25 10.15 -1.26 3.66
N TYR A 26 10.70 -2.23 2.91
CA TYR A 26 11.81 -3.06 3.39
C TYR A 26 13.06 -2.23 3.71
N ILE A 27 13.46 -1.34 2.80
CA ILE A 27 14.65 -0.48 2.95
C ILE A 27 14.51 0.45 4.16
N LEU A 28 13.39 1.16 4.30
CA LEU A 28 13.16 2.13 5.38
C LEU A 28 13.09 1.45 6.75
N ARG A 29 12.49 0.25 6.83
CA ARG A 29 12.49 -0.55 8.07
C ARG A 29 13.91 -0.96 8.47
N SER A 30 14.75 -1.32 7.51
CA SER A 30 16.16 -1.64 7.76
C SER A 30 16.89 -0.43 8.35
N TYR A 31 16.70 0.77 7.79
CA TYR A 31 17.28 2.00 8.32
C TYR A 31 16.82 2.30 9.75
N ILE A 32 15.52 2.15 10.05
CA ILE A 32 14.99 2.33 11.40
C ILE A 32 15.61 1.33 12.38
N LYS A 33 15.68 0.05 12.01
CA LYS A 33 16.27 -1.00 12.85
C LYS A 33 17.74 -0.74 13.15
N SER A 34 18.52 -0.31 12.15
CA SER A 34 19.96 -0.02 12.28
C SER A 34 20.25 1.26 13.09
N ASN A 35 19.27 2.15 13.21
CA ASN A 35 19.34 3.39 13.97
C ASN A 35 18.55 3.36 15.29
N ARG A 36 18.11 2.18 15.71
CA ARG A 36 17.37 2.01 16.96
C ARG A 36 18.17 2.52 18.16
N MET A 37 17.55 3.34 19.01
CA MET A 37 18.17 4.01 20.17
C MET A 37 19.32 4.96 19.82
N LYS A 38 19.48 5.36 18.56
CA LYS A 38 20.50 6.33 18.12
C LYS A 38 19.88 7.68 17.81
N PHE A 39 20.72 8.72 17.87
CA PHE A 39 20.36 10.05 17.39
C PHE A 39 19.95 9.97 15.91
N GLY A 40 18.71 10.39 15.59
CA GLY A 40 18.16 10.34 14.24
C GLY A 40 17.13 9.23 13.99
N GLU A 41 16.88 8.30 14.93
CA GLU A 41 15.82 7.28 14.79
C GLU A 41 14.45 7.91 14.44
N ARG A 42 14.11 9.00 15.14
CA ARG A 42 12.86 9.75 14.93
C ARG A 42 12.74 10.29 13.50
N LYS A 43 13.85 10.73 12.88
CA LYS A 43 13.87 11.22 11.49
C LYS A 43 13.51 10.09 10.52
N PHE A 44 14.08 8.89 10.71
CA PHE A 44 13.76 7.73 9.88
C PHE A 44 12.33 7.24 10.06
N ILE A 45 11.80 7.23 11.29
CA ILE A 45 10.39 6.86 11.51
C ILE A 45 9.44 7.89 10.88
N LYS A 46 9.72 9.19 11.01
CA LYS A 46 8.91 10.23 10.35
C LYS A 46 8.96 10.11 8.82
N LEU A 47 10.15 9.85 8.26
CA LEU A 47 10.31 9.60 6.82
C LEU A 47 9.47 8.39 6.39
N TYR A 48 9.54 7.29 7.15
CA TYR A 48 8.71 6.11 6.92
C TYR A 48 7.21 6.44 6.94
N LEU A 49 6.72 7.11 7.98
CA LEU A 49 5.30 7.49 8.09
C LEU A 49 4.83 8.39 6.94
N ASN A 50 5.67 9.32 6.50
CA ASN A 50 5.36 10.19 5.37
C ASN A 50 5.33 9.40 4.06
N TYR A 51 6.31 8.52 3.85
CA TYR A 51 6.43 7.70 2.66
C TYR A 51 5.22 6.78 2.49
N ILE A 52 4.88 6.01 3.52
CA ILE A 52 3.73 5.09 3.47
C ILE A 52 2.40 5.83 3.27
N ASN A 53 2.29 7.07 3.75
CA ASN A 53 1.09 7.87 3.57
C ASN A 53 0.98 8.37 2.12
N ILE A 54 2.04 8.97 1.57
CA ILE A 54 2.02 9.53 0.21
C ILE A 54 1.90 8.41 -0.82
N ILE A 55 2.81 7.43 -0.78
CA ILE A 55 2.82 6.34 -1.76
C ILE A 55 1.62 5.43 -1.57
N GLY A 56 1.20 5.19 -0.33
CA GLY A 56 -0.02 4.43 -0.04
C GLY A 56 -1.25 5.11 -0.64
N ILE A 57 -1.43 6.42 -0.46
CA ILE A 57 -2.56 7.17 -1.05
C ILE A 57 -2.46 7.19 -2.58
N VAL A 58 -1.32 7.60 -3.15
CA VAL A 58 -1.15 7.72 -4.60
C VAL A 58 -1.33 6.37 -5.30
N GLY A 59 -0.71 5.31 -4.78
CA GLY A 59 -0.84 3.96 -5.32
C GLY A 59 -2.26 3.41 -5.19
N SER A 60 -2.85 3.47 -4.00
CA SER A 60 -4.18 2.89 -3.77
C SER A 60 -5.30 3.65 -4.50
N MET A 61 -5.29 4.98 -4.47
CA MET A 61 -6.28 5.80 -5.18
C MET A 61 -6.10 5.68 -6.70
N GLY A 62 -4.85 5.70 -7.17
CA GLY A 62 -4.53 5.52 -8.58
C GLY A 62 -5.06 4.20 -9.12
N ILE A 63 -4.75 3.07 -8.46
CA ILE A 63 -5.27 1.75 -8.85
C ILE A 63 -6.79 1.71 -8.74
N LEU A 64 -7.38 2.25 -7.68
CA LEU A 64 -8.83 2.21 -7.48
C LEU A 64 -9.57 2.94 -8.62
N ILE A 65 -9.22 4.21 -8.86
CA ILE A 65 -9.89 5.05 -9.84
C ILE A 65 -9.70 4.46 -11.25
N THR A 66 -8.45 4.16 -11.61
CA THR A 66 -8.17 3.62 -12.94
C THR A 66 -8.76 2.23 -13.13
N GLY A 67 -8.77 1.40 -12.08
CA GLY A 67 -9.40 0.08 -12.12
C GLY A 67 -10.91 0.15 -12.35
N ILE A 68 -11.61 1.08 -11.69
CA ILE A 68 -13.03 1.34 -11.92
C ILE A 68 -13.26 1.76 -13.38
N LEU A 69 -12.47 2.71 -13.89
CA LEU A 69 -12.61 3.19 -15.27
C LEU A 69 -12.31 2.07 -16.29
N VAL A 70 -11.33 1.20 -16.03
CA VAL A 70 -10.99 0.07 -16.91
C VAL A 70 -12.14 -0.92 -17.01
N VAL A 71 -12.87 -1.17 -15.92
CA VAL A 71 -14.06 -2.03 -15.94
C VAL A 71 -15.20 -1.34 -16.68
N LEU A 72 -15.51 -0.08 -16.36
CA LEU A 72 -16.62 0.66 -16.98
C LEU A 72 -16.48 0.82 -18.50
N LEU A 73 -15.25 0.94 -19.00
CA LEU A 73 -14.98 1.15 -20.43
C LEU A 73 -14.71 -0.13 -21.21
N ASN A 74 -14.69 -1.30 -20.56
CA ASN A 74 -14.50 -2.58 -21.22
C ASN A 74 -15.83 -3.37 -21.20
N PRO A 75 -16.44 -3.65 -22.36
CA PRO A 75 -17.72 -4.36 -22.42
C PRO A 75 -17.64 -5.82 -21.95
N GLY A 76 -16.45 -6.40 -21.84
CA GLY A 76 -16.24 -7.76 -21.35
C GLY A 76 -15.96 -7.85 -19.84
N PHE A 77 -15.88 -6.72 -19.13
CA PHE A 77 -15.63 -6.70 -17.69
C PHE A 77 -16.81 -6.12 -16.93
N GLU A 78 -17.13 -6.77 -15.82
CA GLU A 78 -18.18 -6.35 -14.90
C GLU A 78 -17.62 -6.31 -13.47
N PHE A 79 -18.28 -5.54 -12.60
CA PHE A 79 -17.97 -5.53 -11.18
C PHE A 79 -18.60 -6.74 -10.50
N PHE A 80 -17.77 -7.46 -9.74
CA PHE A 80 -18.17 -8.61 -8.91
C PHE A 80 -18.91 -9.72 -9.68
N GLN A 81 -18.58 -9.89 -10.95
CA GLN A 81 -19.16 -10.96 -11.78
C GLN A 81 -18.51 -12.31 -11.45
N VAL A 82 -19.30 -13.22 -10.89
CA VAL A 82 -18.84 -14.54 -10.44
C VAL A 82 -18.76 -15.55 -11.60
N THR A 83 -19.49 -15.35 -12.70
CA THR A 83 -19.75 -16.41 -13.69
C THR A 83 -18.67 -16.58 -14.76
N ALA A 84 -17.97 -15.51 -15.15
CA ALA A 84 -17.04 -15.54 -16.29
C ALA A 84 -15.62 -15.07 -15.95
N ASN A 85 -15.49 -14.08 -15.06
CA ASN A 85 -14.22 -13.41 -14.79
C ASN A 85 -13.72 -13.64 -13.35
N HIS A 86 -13.53 -14.90 -12.96
CA HIS A 86 -13.12 -15.27 -11.59
C HIS A 86 -11.85 -14.54 -11.11
N TRP A 87 -10.85 -14.36 -11.98
CA TRP A 87 -9.63 -13.62 -11.64
C TRP A 87 -9.92 -12.14 -11.31
N LEU A 88 -10.86 -11.51 -12.02
CA LEU A 88 -11.21 -10.10 -11.87
C LEU A 88 -11.98 -9.87 -10.57
N ILE A 89 -12.98 -10.71 -10.27
CA ILE A 89 -13.71 -10.62 -8.99
C ILE A 89 -12.78 -10.84 -7.80
N THR A 90 -11.87 -11.82 -7.87
CA THR A 90 -10.87 -12.02 -6.80
C THR A 90 -10.01 -10.77 -6.61
N LYS A 91 -9.56 -10.13 -7.70
CA LYS A 91 -8.81 -8.86 -7.61
C LYS A 91 -9.63 -7.73 -6.99
N GLN A 92 -10.90 -7.60 -7.36
CA GLN A 92 -11.80 -6.57 -6.83
C GLN A 92 -12.04 -6.78 -5.32
N VAL A 93 -12.29 -8.01 -4.89
CA VAL A 93 -12.45 -8.36 -3.46
C VAL A 93 -11.17 -8.09 -2.67
N ILE A 94 -10.01 -8.48 -3.19
CA ILE A 94 -8.71 -8.16 -2.58
C ILE A 94 -8.55 -6.66 -2.43
N MET A 95 -8.91 -5.87 -3.46
CA MET A 95 -8.79 -4.42 -3.42
C MET A 95 -9.69 -3.81 -2.34
N VAL A 96 -10.95 -4.24 -2.23
CA VAL A 96 -11.85 -3.81 -1.15
C VAL A 96 -11.26 -4.13 0.22
N PHE A 97 -10.69 -5.33 0.39
CA PHE A 97 -10.08 -5.73 1.64
C PHE A 97 -8.83 -4.90 1.99
N ILE A 98 -7.99 -4.58 1.00
CA ILE A 98 -6.85 -3.68 1.19
C ILE A 98 -7.31 -2.30 1.63
N LEU A 99 -8.30 -1.70 0.95
CA LEU A 99 -8.84 -0.39 1.31
C LEU A 99 -9.41 -0.37 2.73
N PHE A 100 -10.11 -1.44 3.13
CA PHE A 100 -10.58 -1.62 4.50
C PHE A 100 -9.44 -1.65 5.52
N ILE A 101 -8.36 -2.41 5.25
CA ILE A 101 -7.19 -2.45 6.14
C ILE A 101 -6.54 -1.06 6.23
N ILE A 102 -6.40 -0.35 5.11
CA ILE A 102 -5.81 0.99 5.08
C ILE A 102 -6.64 1.94 5.96
N GLY A 103 -7.94 2.04 5.68
CA GLY A 103 -8.85 2.95 6.36
C GLY A 103 -9.01 2.64 7.84
N ALA A 104 -9.31 1.38 8.18
CA ALA A 104 -9.67 0.99 9.54
C ALA A 104 -8.47 0.69 10.45
N LYS A 105 -7.31 0.32 9.89
CA LYS A 105 -6.15 -0.14 10.69
C LYS A 105 -4.87 0.67 10.46
N VAL A 106 -4.45 0.91 9.22
CA VAL A 106 -3.19 1.61 8.92
C VAL A 106 -3.27 3.07 9.32
N ILE A 107 -4.32 3.80 8.89
CA ILE A 107 -4.47 5.22 9.17
C ILE A 107 -4.48 5.50 10.70
N PRO A 108 -5.28 4.81 11.52
CA PRO A 108 -5.24 5.00 12.97
C PRO A 108 -3.90 4.65 13.59
N ALA A 109 -3.26 3.55 13.17
CA ALA A 109 -1.96 3.15 13.70
C ALA A 109 -0.86 4.17 13.36
N ALA A 110 -0.82 4.65 12.12
CA ALA A 110 0.13 5.67 11.68
C ALA A 110 -0.07 7.00 12.44
N LYS A 111 -1.34 7.41 12.67
CA LYS A 111 -1.66 8.60 13.46
C LYS A 111 -1.16 8.47 14.91
N ARG A 112 -1.34 7.31 15.54
CA ARG A 112 -0.83 7.04 16.90
C ARG A 112 0.69 7.16 16.97
N VAL A 113 1.42 6.49 16.06
CA VAL A 113 2.89 6.58 16.02
C VAL A 113 3.35 8.02 15.82
N ARG A 114 2.68 8.79 14.94
CA ARG A 114 3.01 10.21 14.70
C ARG A 114 2.82 11.07 15.95
N LEU A 115 1.72 10.87 16.70
CA LEU A 115 1.48 11.59 17.95
C LEU A 115 2.51 11.24 19.03
N GLU A 116 2.87 9.96 19.14
CA GLU A 116 3.86 9.51 20.14
C GLU A 116 5.30 9.90 19.79
N LEU A 117 5.60 10.15 18.51
CA LEU A 117 6.92 10.66 18.09
C LEU A 117 7.18 12.09 18.56
N GLY A 118 6.12 12.89 18.73
CA GLY A 118 6.19 14.33 18.98
C GLY A 118 6.79 15.12 17.81
N GLU A 119 6.98 16.42 18.01
CA GLU A 119 7.53 17.32 16.97
C GLU A 119 9.06 17.43 17.00
N ASN A 120 9.68 17.16 18.16
CA ASN A 120 11.12 17.30 18.33
C ASN A 120 11.88 16.07 17.81
N LEU A 121 12.34 16.15 16.56
CA LEU A 121 13.07 15.08 15.86
C LEU A 121 14.52 14.94 16.30
N GLU A 122 15.03 15.89 17.08
CA GLU A 122 16.42 15.95 17.55
C GLU A 122 16.52 15.61 19.04
N ASN A 123 15.43 15.13 19.64
CA ASN A 123 15.45 14.65 21.01
C ASN A 123 16.33 13.39 21.12
N SER A 124 17.36 13.46 21.97
CA SER A 124 18.28 12.38 22.31
C SER A 124 17.67 11.33 23.23
N GLU A 125 16.50 11.59 23.81
CA GLU A 125 15.76 10.61 24.61
C GLU A 125 15.30 9.44 23.75
N THR A 126 15.60 8.24 24.26
CA THR A 126 15.11 6.98 23.72
C THR A 126 13.60 6.95 23.64
N LEU A 127 13.07 6.42 22.54
CA LEU A 127 11.63 6.26 22.36
C LEU A 127 11.03 5.33 23.41
N LYS A 128 9.80 5.64 23.83
CA LYS A 128 9.03 4.80 24.76
C LYS A 128 8.77 3.42 24.12
N PRO A 129 8.73 2.32 24.91
CA PRO A 129 8.42 0.98 24.43
C PRO A 129 7.15 0.89 23.56
N VAL A 130 6.12 1.67 23.91
CA VAL A 130 4.83 1.72 23.20
C VAL A 130 4.98 2.12 21.72
N VAL A 131 5.94 3.02 21.41
CA VAL A 131 6.19 3.49 20.04
C VAL A 131 6.67 2.32 19.17
N TYR A 132 7.59 1.52 19.70
CA TYR A 132 8.10 0.34 18.99
C TYR A 132 7.00 -0.70 18.75
N GLU A 133 6.08 -0.88 19.71
CA GLU A 133 4.97 -1.81 19.57
C GLU A 133 3.99 -1.35 18.47
N ASN A 134 3.62 -0.07 18.48
CA ASN A 134 2.75 0.53 17.47
C ASN A 134 3.40 0.51 16.08
N LEU A 135 4.70 0.78 16.01
CA LEU A 135 5.48 0.69 14.78
C LEU A 135 5.53 -0.74 14.24
N LYS A 136 5.72 -1.74 15.11
CA LYS A 136 5.68 -3.17 14.73
C LYS A 136 4.29 -3.59 14.22
N LYS A 137 3.21 -3.07 14.81
CA LYS A 137 1.84 -3.29 14.32
C LYS A 137 1.68 -2.72 12.91
N LEU A 138 2.13 -1.48 12.70
CA LEU A 138 2.10 -0.83 11.40
C LEU A 138 2.92 -1.59 10.35
N TYR A 139 4.08 -2.11 10.74
CA TYR A 139 4.91 -2.95 9.89
C TYR A 139 4.18 -4.22 9.42
N ARG A 140 3.51 -4.92 10.33
CA ARG A 140 2.73 -6.12 9.98
C ARG A 140 1.59 -5.79 9.01
N LEU A 141 0.86 -4.71 9.26
CA LEU A 141 -0.24 -4.27 8.40
C LEU A 141 0.24 -3.94 6.98
N ASN A 142 1.34 -3.19 6.86
CA ASN A 142 1.91 -2.86 5.55
C ASN A 142 2.47 -4.09 4.82
N SER A 143 3.08 -5.03 5.53
CA SER A 143 3.52 -6.29 4.91
C SER A 143 2.36 -7.11 4.40
N LEU A 144 1.24 -7.17 5.13
CA LEU A 144 0.01 -7.81 4.68
C LEU A 144 -0.56 -7.13 3.42
N ILE A 145 -0.63 -5.80 3.41
CA ILE A 145 -1.09 -5.04 2.23
C ILE A 145 -0.19 -5.32 1.02
N ASN A 146 1.13 -5.23 1.19
CA ASN A 146 2.07 -5.47 0.11
C ASN A 146 1.94 -6.90 -0.44
N LEU A 147 1.75 -7.91 0.42
CA LEU A 147 1.47 -9.28 0.00
C LEU A 147 0.19 -9.37 -0.84
N LEU A 148 -0.90 -8.74 -0.39
CA LEU A 148 -2.17 -8.71 -1.11
C LEU A 148 -2.05 -8.00 -2.47
N VAL A 149 -1.26 -6.93 -2.55
CA VAL A 149 -0.97 -6.22 -3.81
C VAL A 149 -0.19 -7.13 -4.77
N ILE A 150 0.82 -7.85 -4.27
CA ILE A 150 1.58 -8.82 -5.08
C ILE A 150 0.63 -9.89 -5.63
N ILE A 151 -0.23 -10.47 -4.78
CA ILE A 151 -1.24 -11.45 -5.22
C ILE A 151 -2.17 -10.82 -6.28
N ASN A 152 -2.60 -9.58 -6.09
CA ASN A 152 -3.45 -8.87 -7.05
C ASN A 152 -2.78 -8.70 -8.43
N ILE A 153 -1.49 -8.36 -8.44
CA ILE A 153 -0.67 -8.25 -9.65
C ILE A 153 -0.49 -9.63 -10.30
N LEU A 154 -0.17 -10.66 -9.51
CA LEU A 154 -0.02 -12.03 -10.01
C LEU A 154 -1.31 -12.55 -10.67
N LEU A 155 -2.49 -12.25 -10.09
CA LEU A 155 -3.78 -12.57 -10.70
C LEU A 155 -4.01 -11.82 -12.03
N ALA A 156 -3.47 -10.62 -12.17
CA ALA A 156 -3.54 -9.88 -13.43
C ALA A 156 -2.66 -10.53 -14.52
N LEU A 157 -1.48 -11.01 -14.14
CA LEU A 157 -0.54 -11.68 -15.04
C LEU A 157 -1.02 -13.10 -15.38
N SER A 158 -1.62 -13.82 -14.43
CA SER A 158 -2.10 -15.19 -14.63
C SER A 158 -3.19 -15.29 -15.69
N ARG A 159 -3.96 -14.21 -15.91
CA ARG A 159 -4.93 -14.12 -17.01
C ARG A 159 -4.34 -14.52 -18.35
N HIS A 160 -3.13 -14.06 -18.69
CA HIS A 160 -2.49 -14.40 -19.97
C HIS A 160 -2.20 -15.90 -20.14
N PHE A 161 -2.10 -16.64 -19.03
CA PHE A 161 -1.90 -18.09 -19.03
C PHE A 161 -3.20 -18.87 -18.92
N MET A 162 -4.30 -18.22 -18.52
CA MET A 162 -5.60 -18.85 -18.28
C MET A 162 -6.64 -18.61 -19.39
N GLY A 163 -6.33 -17.74 -20.36
CA GLY A 163 -7.23 -17.40 -21.49
C GLY A 163 -7.91 -16.05 -21.31
#